data_AF-A0A9D2PYY1-F1
#
_entry.id   AF-A0A9D2PYY1-F1
#
_cell.length_a   1.000
_cell.length_b   1.000
_cell.length_c   1.000
_cell.angle_alpha   90.00
_cell.angle_beta   90.00
_cell.angle_gamma   90.00
#
_symmetry.space_group_name_H-M   'P 1'
#
loop_
_entity.id
_entity.type
_entity.pdbx_description
1 polymer ?
#
loop_
_entity_poly.entity_id
_entity_poly.type
_entity_poly.pdbx_seq_one_letter_code
_entity_poly.pdbx_strand_id
1 'polypeptide(L)'
;MAFQGMDPEQVRATAERMRSSGRLLAEQHDALEGRILGSAEIWRGEDAERFRETWSSAVGPQWSRALERLQQLAETAEQDAEEQDAASEGEDGAGGGADDGTGDGSASVRMLDDDAGDVPLDPEVQDAWRVMTPEQKQAVLQEMVDQEFERYGMEPVDITFFYEEPDEDGMVTYGSWSDDSGELRMNEYMLYSPDLALTTVHEVRHAAQHEFVEQTEGGMWDWLPWVDGPEADYERIEEEHGITREEIEAWRENSEPGNYIDPDDDYEGYRAQPVEVDAREREDEFAGDLTLEDLQQYQRDAGIPVSEGP
;
A
#
# COMPACT_ATOMS: atom_id res chain seq x y z
N MET A 1 18.18 -15.68 22.60
CA MET A 1 16.97 -15.10 21.99
C MET A 1 17.31 -13.66 21.74
N ALA A 2 17.43 -13.26 20.47
CA ALA A 2 17.62 -11.87 20.12
C ALA A 2 16.23 -11.23 20.05
N PHE A 3 16.06 -10.11 20.74
CA PHE A 3 14.87 -9.28 20.70
C PHE A 3 14.63 -8.84 19.24
N GLN A 4 13.41 -9.05 18.73
CA GLN A 4 13.00 -8.68 17.38
C GLN A 4 12.04 -7.50 17.52
N GLY A 5 12.43 -6.38 16.93
CA GLY A 5 11.77 -5.08 17.05
C GLY A 5 12.71 -3.98 16.54
N MET A 6 12.16 -2.81 16.22
CA MET A 6 12.96 -1.66 15.81
C MET A 6 13.85 -1.16 16.95
N ASP A 7 15.03 -0.62 16.63
CA ASP A 7 15.92 0.02 17.60
C ASP A 7 15.45 1.46 17.86
N PRO A 8 14.86 1.77 19.04
CA PRO A 8 14.25 3.08 19.29
C PRO A 8 15.26 4.23 19.25
N GLU A 9 16.54 3.99 19.55
CA GLU A 9 17.58 5.02 19.44
C GLU A 9 17.91 5.33 17.98
N GLN A 10 17.95 4.32 17.11
CA GLN A 10 18.19 4.51 15.67
C GLN A 10 17.03 5.22 14.99
N VAL A 11 15.79 4.92 15.38
CA VAL A 11 14.59 5.59 14.83
C VAL A 11 14.55 7.05 15.25
N ARG A 12 14.79 7.37 16.53
CA ARG A 12 14.92 8.77 17.01
C ARG A 12 16.03 9.55 16.29
N ALA A 13 17.18 8.91 16.06
CA ALA A 13 18.27 9.53 15.30
C ALA A 13 17.91 9.77 13.82
N THR A 14 17.02 8.98 13.24
CA THR A 14 16.48 9.19 11.89
C THR A 14 15.48 10.35 11.87
N ALA A 15 14.56 10.39 12.83
CA ALA A 15 13.61 11.49 13.02
C ALA A 15 14.31 12.86 13.21
N GLU A 16 15.38 12.91 14.01
CA GLU A 16 16.18 14.15 14.15
C GLU A 16 16.82 14.60 12.84
N ARG A 17 17.29 13.65 12.01
CA ARG A 17 17.88 13.94 10.69
C ARG A 17 16.83 14.45 9.72
N MET A 18 15.63 13.87 9.74
CA MET A 18 14.48 14.35 8.96
C MET A 18 14.13 15.78 9.38
N ARG A 19 13.89 16.08 10.66
CA ARG A 19 13.58 17.45 11.11
C ARG A 19 14.66 18.46 10.75
N SER A 20 15.93 18.08 10.88
CA SER A 20 17.05 18.96 10.52
C SER A 20 17.09 19.25 9.02
N SER A 21 16.82 18.25 8.19
CA SER A 21 16.75 18.39 6.72
C SER A 21 15.52 19.19 6.30
N GLY A 22 14.37 18.97 6.92
CA GLY A 22 13.15 19.74 6.70
C GLY A 22 13.33 21.23 6.98
N ARG A 23 13.97 21.59 8.10
CA ARG A 23 14.29 23.00 8.38
C ARG A 23 15.19 23.62 7.32
N LEU A 24 16.21 22.88 6.86
CA LEU A 24 17.10 23.37 5.80
C LEU A 24 16.33 23.58 4.48
N LEU A 25 15.46 22.64 4.10
CA LEU A 25 14.65 22.74 2.90
C LEU A 25 13.64 23.90 2.99
N ALA A 26 13.05 24.15 4.16
CA ALA A 26 12.18 25.30 4.40
C ALA A 26 12.93 26.62 4.23
N GLU A 27 14.13 26.74 4.79
CA GLU A 27 14.98 27.92 4.61
C GLU A 27 15.34 28.17 3.12
N GLN A 28 15.62 27.11 2.36
CA GLN A 28 15.90 27.23 0.93
C GLN A 28 14.65 27.62 0.13
N HIS A 29 13.49 27.08 0.49
CA HIS A 29 12.21 27.45 -0.11
C HIS A 29 11.92 28.93 0.07
N ASP A 30 11.97 29.44 1.30
CA ASP A 30 11.71 30.85 1.60
C ASP A 30 12.68 31.77 0.87
N ALA A 31 13.96 31.37 0.80
CA ALA A 31 14.98 32.12 0.08
C ALA A 31 14.72 32.15 -1.44
N LEU A 32 14.24 31.05 -2.01
CA LEU A 32 13.89 30.95 -3.43
C LEU A 32 12.62 31.73 -3.74
N GLU A 33 11.57 31.59 -2.93
CA GLU A 33 10.33 32.32 -3.05
C GLU A 33 10.58 33.84 -3.02
N GLY A 34 11.39 34.31 -2.06
CA GLY A 34 11.78 35.72 -1.99
C GLY A 34 12.49 36.22 -3.25
N ARG A 35 13.36 35.41 -3.87
CA ARG A 35 14.03 35.75 -5.14
C ARG A 35 13.04 35.77 -6.32
N ILE A 36 12.09 34.85 -6.34
CA ILE A 36 11.07 34.78 -7.40
C ILE A 36 10.13 35.99 -7.32
N LEU A 37 9.68 36.37 -6.13
CA LEU A 37 8.87 37.57 -5.94
C LEU A 37 9.67 38.85 -6.29
N GLY A 38 10.95 38.92 -5.87
CA GLY A 38 11.85 40.02 -6.23
C GLY A 38 12.19 40.13 -7.72
N SER A 39 11.97 39.06 -8.50
CA SER A 39 12.26 39.06 -9.94
C SER A 39 11.44 40.08 -10.73
N ALA A 40 10.31 40.55 -10.20
CA ALA A 40 9.44 41.54 -10.84
C ALA A 40 10.16 42.88 -11.14
N GLU A 41 11.26 43.18 -10.44
CA GLU A 41 12.06 44.39 -10.69
C GLU A 41 12.91 44.31 -11.97
N ILE A 42 13.31 43.10 -12.37
CA ILE A 42 14.28 42.83 -13.44
C ILE A 42 13.66 42.09 -14.64
N TRP A 43 12.59 41.33 -14.42
CA TRP A 43 11.91 40.54 -15.45
C TRP A 43 10.40 40.84 -15.45
N ARG A 44 9.98 41.56 -16.49
CA ARG A 44 8.61 42.07 -16.68
C ARG A 44 8.07 41.58 -18.02
N GLY A 45 6.76 41.34 -18.06
CA GLY A 45 6.09 40.80 -19.24
C GLY A 45 5.12 39.69 -18.85
N GLU A 46 4.27 39.30 -19.80
CA GLU A 46 3.24 38.26 -19.62
C GLU A 46 3.85 36.89 -19.27
N ASP A 47 5.04 36.60 -19.79
CA ASP A 47 5.83 35.41 -19.47
C ASP A 47 6.25 35.37 -18.00
N ALA A 48 6.74 36.50 -17.49
CA ALA A 48 7.20 36.65 -16.12
C ALA A 48 6.03 36.57 -15.12
N GLU A 49 4.88 37.15 -15.48
CA GLU A 49 3.64 37.08 -14.70
C GLU A 49 3.13 35.64 -14.63
N ARG A 50 3.05 34.94 -15.77
CA ARG A 50 2.64 33.53 -15.83
C ARG A 50 3.56 32.62 -15.02
N PHE A 51 4.87 32.83 -15.10
CA PHE A 51 5.83 32.06 -14.30
C PHE A 51 5.59 32.23 -12.79
N ARG A 52 5.41 33.47 -12.33
CA ARG A 52 5.13 33.74 -10.91
C ARG A 52 3.77 33.20 -10.48
N GLU A 53 2.77 33.27 -11.35
CA GLU A 53 1.45 32.68 -11.12
C GLU A 53 1.58 31.17 -10.95
N THR A 54 2.21 30.45 -11.89
CA THR A 54 2.47 29.00 -11.80
C THR A 54 3.27 28.63 -10.55
N TRP A 55 4.29 29.43 -10.20
CA TRP A 55 5.03 29.22 -8.96
C TRP A 55 4.11 29.29 -7.74
N SER A 56 3.32 30.36 -7.63
CA SER A 56 2.45 30.59 -6.48
C SER A 56 1.27 29.62 -6.39
N SER A 57 0.77 29.12 -7.52
CA SER A 57 -0.42 28.28 -7.56
C SER A 57 -0.13 26.78 -7.56
N ALA A 58 1.05 26.36 -8.04
CA ALA A 58 1.39 24.95 -8.16
C ALA A 58 2.67 24.58 -7.39
N VAL A 59 3.80 25.21 -7.74
CA VAL A 59 5.12 24.73 -7.28
C VAL A 59 5.38 25.03 -5.80
N GLY A 60 5.10 26.25 -5.35
CA GLY A 60 5.25 26.65 -3.95
C GLY A 60 4.38 25.81 -3.00
N PRO A 61 3.07 25.66 -3.27
CA PRO A 61 2.20 24.80 -2.49
C PRO A 61 2.66 23.34 -2.42
N GLN A 62 3.17 22.76 -3.51
CA GLN A 62 3.72 21.40 -3.51
C GLN A 62 4.95 21.28 -2.60
N TRP A 63 5.84 22.27 -2.61
CA TRP A 63 7.01 22.30 -1.73
C TRP A 63 6.61 22.41 -0.25
N SER A 64 5.65 23.27 0.08
CA SER A 64 5.13 23.39 1.45
C SER A 64 4.53 22.08 1.96
N ARG A 65 3.72 21.39 1.14
CA ARG A 65 3.16 20.07 1.50
C ARG A 65 4.25 19.02 1.74
N ALA A 66 5.28 18.99 0.90
CA ALA A 66 6.41 18.08 1.10
C ALA A 66 7.17 18.36 2.41
N LEU A 67 7.30 19.63 2.81
CA LEU A 67 7.91 20.01 4.09
C LEU A 67 7.05 19.63 5.29
N GLU A 68 5.73 19.80 5.20
CA GLU A 68 4.77 19.40 6.24
C GLU A 68 4.78 17.88 6.43
N ARG A 69 4.77 17.13 5.33
CA ARG A 69 4.88 15.67 5.37
C ARG A 69 6.17 15.19 6.01
N LEU A 70 7.31 15.78 5.65
CA LEU A 70 8.61 15.39 6.22
C LEU A 70 8.71 15.72 7.73
N GLN A 71 7.90 16.67 8.23
CA GLN A 71 7.76 16.92 9.65
C GLN A 71 6.87 15.87 10.32
N GLN A 72 5.74 15.53 9.71
CA GLN A 72 4.82 14.48 10.21
C GLN A 72 5.51 13.12 10.31
N LEU A 73 6.24 12.68 9.27
CA LEU A 73 7.00 11.43 9.29
C LEU A 73 8.04 11.39 10.42
N ALA A 74 8.66 12.53 10.72
CA ALA A 74 9.61 12.62 11.82
C ALA A 74 8.93 12.62 13.21
N GLU A 75 7.67 13.01 13.30
CA GLU A 75 6.87 12.94 14.53
C GLU A 75 6.32 11.53 14.75
N THR A 76 5.85 10.85 13.70
CA THR A 76 5.43 9.44 13.74
C THR A 76 6.59 8.54 14.17
N ALA A 77 7.75 8.67 13.52
CA ALA A 77 8.94 7.89 13.90
C ALA A 77 9.37 8.09 15.38
N GLU A 78 9.11 9.24 15.98
CA GLU A 78 9.35 9.43 17.42
C GLU A 78 8.31 8.74 18.28
N GLN A 79 7.04 8.78 17.88
CA GLN A 79 5.94 8.11 18.55
C GLN A 79 6.14 6.59 18.50
N ASP A 80 6.46 6.03 17.34
CA ASP A 80 6.77 4.60 17.19
C ASP A 80 7.91 4.17 18.14
N ALA A 81 8.94 5.01 18.29
CA ALA A 81 10.05 4.75 19.20
C ALA A 81 9.63 4.81 20.68
N GLU A 82 8.68 5.67 21.03
CA GLU A 82 8.09 5.74 22.37
C GLU A 82 7.16 4.55 22.66
N GLU A 83 6.37 4.12 21.67
CA GLU A 83 5.49 2.96 21.77
C GLU A 83 6.26 1.66 21.87
N GLN A 84 7.33 1.49 21.09
CA GLN A 84 8.22 0.34 21.19
C GLN A 84 8.89 0.27 22.59
N ASP A 85 9.28 1.41 23.16
CA ASP A 85 9.79 1.48 24.54
C ASP A 85 8.70 1.11 25.55
N ALA A 86 7.47 1.60 25.38
CA ALA A 86 6.33 1.31 26.28
C ALA A 86 5.86 -0.15 26.20
N ALA A 87 5.78 -0.74 25.00
CA ALA A 87 5.45 -2.14 24.77
C ALA A 87 6.50 -3.06 25.39
N SER A 88 7.77 -2.67 25.33
CA SER A 88 8.87 -3.37 25.99
C SER A 88 8.79 -3.29 27.53
N GLU A 89 7.98 -2.36 28.08
CA GLU A 89 7.77 -2.17 29.52
C GLU A 89 6.43 -2.74 30.04
N GLY A 90 5.50 -3.13 29.16
CA GLY A 90 4.07 -3.31 29.49
C GLY A 90 3.44 -4.68 29.13
N GLU A 91 4.00 -5.80 29.59
CA GLU A 91 3.24 -7.07 29.65
C GLU A 91 2.39 -7.13 30.95
N ASP A 92 1.16 -6.59 30.93
CA ASP A 92 0.07 -6.98 31.86
C ASP A 92 -1.29 -6.29 31.50
N GLY A 93 -2.17 -7.00 30.78
CA GLY A 93 -3.62 -6.99 31.07
C GLY A 93 -4.62 -6.15 30.23
N ALA A 94 -5.34 -6.84 29.34
CA ALA A 94 -6.81 -6.90 29.13
C ALA A 94 -7.71 -5.62 29.16
N GLY A 95 -8.43 -5.40 28.04
CA GLY A 95 -9.91 -5.53 28.02
C GLY A 95 -10.79 -4.31 27.70
N GLY A 96 -11.38 -4.29 26.48
CA GLY A 96 -12.84 -4.25 26.24
C GLY A 96 -13.58 -2.90 26.08
N GLY A 97 -14.36 -2.78 25.00
CA GLY A 97 -15.48 -1.82 24.86
C GLY A 97 -16.03 -1.69 23.43
N ALA A 98 -17.26 -2.16 23.20
CA ALA A 98 -18.00 -2.29 21.93
C ALA A 98 -18.55 -1.00 21.27
N ASP A 99 -18.74 -1.01 19.94
CA ASP A 99 -19.91 -0.49 19.20
C ASP A 99 -20.00 -1.11 17.77
N ASP A 100 -21.23 -1.32 17.26
CA ASP A 100 -21.61 -2.09 16.05
C ASP A 100 -21.21 -1.42 14.71
N GLY A 101 -20.52 -2.15 13.82
CA GLY A 101 -20.30 -1.80 12.42
C GLY A 101 -20.00 -3.04 11.58
N THR A 102 -20.72 -3.22 10.47
CA THR A 102 -20.60 -4.39 9.57
C THR A 102 -19.60 -4.03 8.48
N GLY A 103 -18.44 -4.70 8.44
CA GLY A 103 -17.31 -4.36 7.58
C GLY A 103 -17.54 -4.75 6.12
N ASP A 104 -17.51 -3.77 5.24
CA ASP A 104 -17.35 -3.88 3.79
C ASP A 104 -15.96 -3.29 3.51
N GLY A 105 -14.99 -4.14 3.17
CA GLY A 105 -13.60 -3.75 2.97
C GLY A 105 -13.41 -2.97 1.67
N SER A 106 -13.75 -1.68 1.66
CA SER A 106 -13.43 -0.77 0.56
C SER A 106 -12.31 0.16 0.99
N ALA A 107 -11.08 -0.10 0.55
CA ALA A 107 -9.91 0.71 0.86
C ALA A 107 -9.90 2.04 0.10
N SER A 108 -10.52 3.09 0.65
CA SER A 108 -10.21 4.47 0.23
C SER A 108 -8.87 4.90 0.82
N VAL A 109 -7.78 4.77 0.05
CA VAL A 109 -6.41 5.05 0.49
C VAL A 109 -6.07 6.55 0.47
N ARG A 110 -5.40 7.03 1.53
CA ARG A 110 -4.82 8.38 1.66
C ARG A 110 -3.59 8.49 0.75
N MET A 111 -3.61 9.38 -0.25
CA MET A 111 -2.40 9.70 -1.00
C MET A 111 -1.51 10.67 -0.27
N LEU A 112 -0.67 10.11 0.59
CA LEU A 112 0.68 10.61 0.78
C LEU A 112 1.63 9.50 0.31
N ASP A 113 2.01 9.50 -0.99
CA ASP A 113 3.29 9.12 -1.67
C ASP A 113 4.27 8.08 -1.01
N ASP A 114 3.86 7.17 -0.11
CA ASP A 114 4.68 6.11 0.54
C ASP A 114 3.83 4.86 0.93
N ASP A 115 2.71 4.58 0.24
CA ASP A 115 1.68 3.67 0.79
C ASP A 115 1.52 2.33 0.04
N ALA A 116 2.44 2.03 -0.88
CA ALA A 116 2.50 0.77 -1.62
C ALA A 116 3.84 0.09 -1.30
N GLY A 117 3.82 -0.88 -0.38
CA GLY A 117 5.01 -1.52 0.20
C GLY A 117 5.96 -0.55 0.92
N ASP A 118 6.69 -1.03 1.92
CA ASP A 118 7.87 -0.33 2.43
C ASP A 118 9.06 -0.43 1.45
N VAL A 119 8.98 -1.35 0.47
CA VAL A 119 9.97 -1.59 -0.58
C VAL A 119 9.53 -0.95 -1.90
N PRO A 120 10.24 0.08 -2.40
CA PRO A 120 9.89 0.68 -3.69
C PRO A 120 10.26 -0.23 -4.86
N LEU A 121 9.46 -0.16 -5.93
CA LEU A 121 9.74 -0.82 -7.20
C LEU A 121 11.10 -0.42 -7.79
N ASP A 122 11.77 -1.36 -8.47
CA ASP A 122 13.04 -1.10 -9.15
C ASP A 122 12.91 0.11 -10.13
N PRO A 123 13.86 1.06 -10.13
CA PRO A 123 13.80 2.23 -11.00
C PRO A 123 13.64 1.91 -12.49
N GLU A 124 14.23 0.81 -12.98
CA GLU A 124 14.09 0.38 -14.37
C GLU A 124 12.66 -0.12 -14.66
N VAL A 125 12.02 -0.76 -13.68
CA VAL A 125 10.59 -1.14 -13.75
C VAL A 125 9.72 0.11 -13.79
N GLN A 126 9.98 1.11 -12.94
CA GLN A 126 9.23 2.38 -12.95
C GLN A 126 9.36 3.11 -14.29
N ASP A 127 10.56 3.14 -14.87
CA ASP A 127 10.80 3.77 -16.18
C ASP A 127 10.11 3.01 -17.32
N ALA A 128 10.20 1.68 -17.30
CA ALA A 128 9.51 0.81 -18.24
C ALA A 128 7.98 0.94 -18.14
N TRP A 129 7.44 1.14 -16.94
CA TRP A 129 6.02 1.41 -16.71
C TRP A 129 5.57 2.73 -17.34
N ARG A 130 6.34 3.81 -17.15
CA ARG A 130 6.00 5.16 -17.65
C ARG A 130 5.83 5.23 -19.17
N VAL A 131 6.53 4.38 -19.92
CA VAL A 131 6.46 4.38 -21.39
C VAL A 131 5.34 3.51 -21.97
N MET A 132 4.70 2.67 -21.15
CA MET A 132 3.54 1.86 -21.58
C MET A 132 2.29 2.73 -21.78
N THR A 133 1.47 2.40 -22.77
CA THR A 133 0.14 3.00 -22.93
C THR A 133 -0.80 2.52 -21.82
N PRO A 134 -1.90 3.25 -21.53
CA PRO A 134 -2.89 2.79 -20.56
C PRO A 134 -3.39 1.37 -20.82
N GLU A 135 -3.64 1.01 -22.09
CA GLU A 135 -4.12 -0.33 -22.45
C GLU A 135 -3.05 -1.40 -22.21
N GLN A 136 -1.78 -1.08 -22.44
CA GLN A 136 -0.66 -1.98 -22.12
C GLN A 136 -0.54 -2.20 -20.61
N LYS A 137 -0.70 -1.14 -19.81
CA LYS A 137 -0.68 -1.22 -18.36
C LYS A 137 -1.81 -2.08 -17.82
N GLN A 138 -3.04 -1.85 -18.30
CA GLN A 138 -4.18 -2.68 -17.92
C GLN A 138 -3.97 -4.16 -18.24
N ALA A 139 -3.42 -4.48 -19.42
CA ALA A 139 -3.12 -5.85 -19.80
C ALA A 139 -2.02 -6.50 -18.93
N VAL A 140 -0.99 -5.73 -18.55
CA VAL A 140 0.05 -6.21 -17.63
C VAL A 140 -0.50 -6.41 -16.22
N LEU A 141 -1.34 -5.50 -15.72
CA LEU A 141 -1.99 -5.67 -14.43
C LEU A 141 -2.87 -6.93 -14.41
N GLN A 142 -3.64 -7.17 -15.48
CA GLN A 142 -4.44 -8.39 -15.58
C GLN A 142 -3.56 -9.64 -15.53
N GLU A 143 -2.44 -9.66 -16.26
CA GLU A 143 -1.52 -10.80 -16.22
C GLU A 143 -0.89 -10.99 -14.83
N MET A 144 -0.60 -9.90 -14.10
CA MET A 144 -0.13 -9.97 -12.71
C MET A 144 -1.21 -10.58 -11.80
N VAL A 145 -2.48 -10.17 -11.94
CA VAL A 145 -3.62 -10.77 -11.22
C VAL A 145 -3.72 -12.26 -11.53
N ASP A 146 -3.71 -12.62 -12.81
CA ASP A 146 -3.87 -14.00 -13.24
C ASP A 146 -2.80 -14.90 -12.62
N GLN A 147 -1.53 -14.48 -12.67
CA GLN A 147 -0.43 -15.24 -12.09
C GLN A 147 -0.47 -15.28 -10.55
N GLU A 148 -0.89 -14.20 -9.88
CA GLU A 148 -1.02 -14.21 -8.41
C GLU A 148 -2.21 -15.07 -7.94
N PHE A 149 -3.36 -15.05 -8.62
CA PHE A 149 -4.45 -15.99 -8.33
C PHE A 149 -4.01 -17.44 -8.53
N GLU A 150 -3.34 -17.73 -9.65
CA GLU A 150 -2.79 -19.07 -9.91
C GLU A 150 -1.75 -19.51 -8.87
N ARG A 151 -0.95 -18.57 -8.34
CA ARG A 151 0.03 -18.81 -7.26
C ARG A 151 -0.63 -19.40 -6.01
N TYR A 152 -1.84 -18.97 -5.70
CA TYR A 152 -2.63 -19.43 -4.56
C TYR A 152 -3.60 -20.57 -4.91
N GLY A 153 -3.51 -21.12 -6.13
CA GLY A 153 -4.41 -22.18 -6.59
C GLY A 153 -5.86 -21.72 -6.81
N MET A 154 -6.09 -20.41 -6.92
CA MET A 154 -7.39 -19.80 -7.13
C MET A 154 -7.69 -19.61 -8.63
N GLU A 155 -8.97 -19.51 -9.00
CA GLU A 155 -9.38 -19.19 -10.37
C GLU A 155 -9.24 -17.67 -10.61
N PRO A 156 -8.48 -17.22 -11.63
CA PRO A 156 -8.32 -15.80 -11.92
C PRO A 156 -9.64 -15.07 -12.18
N VAL A 157 -9.67 -13.80 -11.77
CA VAL A 157 -10.79 -12.88 -12.03
C VAL A 157 -10.36 -11.74 -12.95
N ASP A 158 -11.30 -11.27 -13.77
CA ASP A 158 -11.07 -10.09 -14.60
C ASP A 158 -11.08 -8.81 -13.73
N ILE A 159 -10.14 -7.91 -13.96
CA ILE A 159 -10.11 -6.60 -13.31
C ILE A 159 -11.24 -5.72 -13.86
N THR A 160 -12.10 -5.22 -12.96
CA THR A 160 -13.05 -4.14 -13.27
C THR A 160 -12.36 -2.78 -13.09
N PHE A 161 -12.01 -2.12 -14.19
CA PHE A 161 -11.48 -0.75 -14.14
C PHE A 161 -12.58 0.28 -13.88
N PHE A 162 -12.35 1.16 -12.90
CA PHE A 162 -13.17 2.35 -12.64
C PHE A 162 -12.32 3.61 -12.75
N TYR A 163 -12.93 4.79 -12.85
CA TYR A 163 -12.21 6.06 -12.89
C TYR A 163 -12.68 6.95 -11.75
N GLU A 164 -11.77 7.30 -10.85
CA GLU A 164 -11.97 8.22 -9.74
C GLU A 164 -10.76 9.13 -9.60
N GLU A 165 -10.98 10.44 -9.64
CA GLU A 165 -9.93 11.43 -9.34
C GLU A 165 -9.87 11.67 -7.84
N PRO A 166 -8.73 12.18 -7.32
CA PRO A 166 -8.64 12.55 -5.92
C PRO A 166 -9.71 13.56 -5.51
N ASP A 167 -10.25 13.38 -4.31
CA ASP A 167 -11.23 14.29 -3.75
C ASP A 167 -10.59 15.63 -3.31
N GLU A 168 -11.39 16.50 -2.66
CA GLU A 168 -10.92 17.82 -2.23
C GLU A 168 -9.78 17.77 -1.21
N ASP A 169 -9.68 16.67 -0.45
CA ASP A 169 -8.66 16.41 0.55
C ASP A 169 -7.47 15.60 -0.02
N GLY A 170 -7.53 15.23 -1.30
CA GLY A 170 -6.49 14.50 -2.03
C GLY A 170 -6.59 12.98 -1.89
N MET A 171 -7.72 12.46 -1.40
CA MET A 171 -7.99 11.03 -1.22
C MET A 171 -8.37 10.37 -2.53
N VAL A 172 -7.83 9.19 -2.81
CA VAL A 172 -8.23 8.44 -3.99
C VAL A 172 -8.09 6.94 -3.75
N THR A 173 -9.12 6.20 -4.12
CA THR A 173 -9.10 4.74 -4.10
C THR A 173 -8.21 4.23 -5.23
N TYR A 174 -7.23 3.38 -4.93
CA TYR A 174 -6.38 2.77 -5.97
C TYR A 174 -7.00 1.50 -6.54
N GLY A 175 -7.46 0.64 -5.63
CA GLY A 175 -8.05 -0.65 -5.92
C GLY A 175 -8.96 -1.07 -4.78
N SER A 176 -9.65 -2.17 -4.99
CA SER A 176 -10.44 -2.81 -3.94
C SER A 176 -10.75 -4.24 -4.36
N TRP A 177 -10.63 -5.17 -3.42
CA TRP A 177 -11.25 -6.49 -3.45
C TRP A 177 -12.58 -6.51 -2.68
N SER A 178 -13.54 -7.30 -3.14
CA SER A 178 -14.83 -7.51 -2.44
C SER A 178 -15.11 -8.99 -2.24
N ASP A 179 -15.09 -9.43 -0.99
CA ASP A 179 -15.37 -10.82 -0.59
C ASP A 179 -16.78 -11.27 -1.01
N ASP A 180 -17.78 -10.40 -0.87
CA ASP A 180 -19.19 -10.70 -1.19
C ASP A 180 -19.43 -10.97 -2.68
N SER A 181 -18.70 -10.26 -3.55
CA SER A 181 -18.95 -10.28 -4.99
C SER A 181 -17.86 -11.00 -5.79
N GLY A 182 -16.71 -11.26 -5.18
CA GLY A 182 -15.50 -11.74 -5.86
C GLY A 182 -15.00 -10.75 -6.91
N GLU A 183 -15.25 -9.45 -6.72
CA GLU A 183 -14.90 -8.40 -7.69
C GLU A 183 -13.59 -7.72 -7.31
N LEU A 184 -12.60 -7.80 -8.21
CA LEU A 184 -11.38 -7.04 -8.14
C LEU A 184 -11.51 -5.75 -8.98
N ARG A 185 -11.32 -4.60 -8.34
CA ARG A 185 -11.46 -3.30 -9.01
C ARG A 185 -10.16 -2.53 -8.95
N MET A 186 -9.81 -1.83 -10.03
CA MET A 186 -8.62 -0.98 -10.12
C MET A 186 -8.96 0.39 -10.69
N ASN A 187 -8.33 1.44 -10.18
CA ASN A 187 -8.57 2.81 -10.61
C ASN A 187 -7.72 3.16 -11.82
N GLU A 188 -8.38 3.39 -12.96
CA GLU A 188 -7.79 3.82 -14.22
C GLU A 188 -7.04 5.16 -14.07
N TYR A 189 -7.49 6.05 -13.18
CA TYR A 189 -6.78 7.29 -12.87
C TYR A 189 -5.36 7.01 -12.38
N MET A 190 -5.15 5.91 -11.68
CA MET A 190 -3.86 5.56 -11.07
C MET A 190 -2.87 4.88 -12.02
N LEU A 191 -3.23 4.64 -13.29
CA LEU A 191 -2.33 4.01 -14.27
C LEU A 191 -1.04 4.81 -14.51
N TYR A 192 -0.97 6.09 -14.14
CA TYR A 192 0.30 6.83 -14.21
C TYR A 192 1.33 6.35 -13.18
N SER A 193 0.87 5.82 -12.04
CA SER A 193 1.74 5.34 -10.96
C SER A 193 2.15 3.88 -11.22
N PRO A 194 3.43 3.51 -11.10
CA PRO A 194 3.85 2.12 -11.13
C PRO A 194 3.37 1.34 -9.89
N ASP A 195 3.07 2.04 -8.79
CA ASP A 195 2.65 1.44 -7.52
C ASP A 195 1.29 0.73 -7.61
N LEU A 196 0.50 1.04 -8.64
CA LEU A 196 -0.73 0.31 -8.92
C LEU A 196 -0.49 -1.19 -9.17
N ALA A 197 0.73 -1.57 -9.59
CA ALA A 197 1.14 -2.98 -9.65
C ALA A 197 1.21 -3.63 -8.26
N LEU A 198 1.69 -2.91 -7.24
CA LEU A 198 1.73 -3.39 -5.87
C LEU A 198 0.32 -3.50 -5.29
N THR A 199 -0.52 -2.48 -5.50
CA THR A 199 -1.94 -2.55 -5.09
C THR A 199 -2.64 -3.75 -5.72
N THR A 200 -2.32 -4.09 -6.97
CA THR A 200 -2.92 -5.26 -7.61
C THR A 200 -2.61 -6.54 -6.84
N VAL A 201 -1.37 -6.71 -6.38
CA VAL A 201 -0.97 -7.86 -5.56
C VAL A 201 -1.60 -7.82 -4.18
N HIS A 202 -1.74 -6.63 -3.59
CA HIS A 202 -2.42 -6.40 -2.31
C HIS A 202 -3.86 -6.92 -2.33
N GLU A 203 -4.64 -6.48 -3.32
CA GLU A 203 -6.05 -6.88 -3.42
C GLU A 203 -6.19 -8.38 -3.70
N VAL A 204 -5.28 -8.98 -4.48
CA VAL A 204 -5.25 -10.44 -4.67
C VAL A 204 -4.90 -11.15 -3.35
N ARG A 205 -4.06 -10.55 -2.50
CA ARG A 205 -3.73 -11.12 -1.20
C ARG A 205 -4.94 -11.14 -0.26
N HIS A 206 -5.79 -10.11 -0.28
CA HIS A 206 -7.08 -10.17 0.43
C HIS A 206 -7.97 -11.30 -0.08
N ALA A 207 -8.06 -11.50 -1.40
CA ALA A 207 -8.80 -12.65 -1.96
C ALA A 207 -8.25 -13.99 -1.44
N ALA A 208 -6.92 -14.14 -1.38
CA ALA A 208 -6.27 -15.35 -0.88
C ALA A 208 -6.52 -15.56 0.63
N GLN A 209 -6.42 -14.51 1.44
CA GLN A 209 -6.72 -14.55 2.88
C GLN A 209 -8.16 -15.04 3.11
N HIS A 210 -9.13 -14.47 2.39
CA HIS A 210 -10.53 -14.87 2.48
C HIS A 210 -10.72 -16.35 2.10
N GLU A 211 -10.17 -16.78 0.97
CA GLU A 211 -10.24 -18.17 0.52
C GLU A 211 -9.61 -19.14 1.54
N PHE A 212 -8.45 -18.81 2.14
CA PHE A 212 -7.82 -19.64 3.16
C PHE A 212 -8.62 -19.69 4.47
N VAL A 213 -9.24 -18.58 4.86
CA VAL A 213 -10.16 -18.55 6.00
C VAL A 213 -11.37 -19.45 5.72
N GLU A 214 -12.01 -19.35 4.55
CA GLU A 214 -13.16 -20.17 4.15
C GLU A 214 -12.82 -21.67 4.05
N GLN A 215 -11.70 -22.03 3.43
CA GLN A 215 -11.26 -23.43 3.31
C GLN A 215 -11.03 -24.08 4.68
N THR A 216 -10.57 -23.30 5.64
CA THR A 216 -10.29 -23.78 7.01
C THR A 216 -11.48 -23.58 7.95
N GLU A 217 -12.60 -23.03 7.48
CA GLU A 217 -13.85 -23.04 8.22
C GLU A 217 -14.48 -24.43 8.15
N GLY A 218 -14.88 -24.94 9.32
CA GLY A 218 -15.44 -26.28 9.41
C GLY A 218 -16.70 -26.44 8.54
N GLY A 219 -16.61 -27.28 7.52
CA GLY A 219 -17.68 -27.59 6.61
C GLY A 219 -18.80 -28.38 7.27
N MET A 220 -20.02 -28.20 6.75
CA MET A 220 -21.22 -28.94 7.20
C MET A 220 -21.10 -30.48 7.11
N TRP A 221 -20.09 -30.99 6.42
CA TRP A 221 -19.85 -32.41 6.15
C TRP A 221 -18.59 -32.99 6.79
N ASP A 222 -17.81 -32.21 7.56
CA ASP A 222 -16.52 -32.61 8.15
C ASP A 222 -16.62 -33.83 9.09
N TRP A 223 -17.83 -34.15 9.55
CA TRP A 223 -18.09 -35.35 10.33
C TRP A 223 -18.02 -36.65 9.50
N LEU A 224 -17.98 -36.57 8.17
CA LEU A 224 -17.86 -37.71 7.25
C LEU A 224 -16.40 -38.15 7.12
N PRO A 225 -16.08 -39.44 7.32
CA PRO A 225 -14.69 -39.93 7.40
C PRO A 225 -13.92 -39.99 6.07
N TRP A 226 -14.49 -39.45 4.99
CA TRP A 226 -13.87 -39.38 3.65
C TRP A 226 -13.83 -37.95 3.11
N VAL A 227 -14.24 -36.97 3.92
CA VAL A 227 -14.04 -35.55 3.69
C VAL A 227 -12.88 -35.17 4.59
N ASP A 228 -11.83 -34.60 4.02
CA ASP A 228 -10.73 -34.05 4.80
C ASP A 228 -11.30 -32.86 5.60
N GLY A 229 -11.03 -32.86 6.91
CA GLY A 229 -11.48 -31.78 7.79
C GLY A 229 -10.50 -30.61 7.78
N PRO A 230 -10.84 -29.49 8.42
CA PRO A 230 -10.07 -28.24 8.38
C PRO A 230 -8.61 -28.39 8.83
N GLU A 231 -8.27 -29.40 9.64
CA GLU A 231 -6.89 -29.71 10.00
C GLU A 231 -6.01 -30.02 8.78
N ALA A 232 -6.55 -30.78 7.81
CA ALA A 232 -5.84 -31.12 6.59
C ALA A 232 -5.71 -29.91 5.64
N ASP A 233 -6.66 -28.97 5.69
CA ASP A 233 -6.59 -27.73 4.93
C ASP A 233 -5.51 -26.80 5.50
N TYR A 234 -5.42 -26.66 6.83
CA TYR A 234 -4.30 -25.97 7.48
C TYR A 234 -2.95 -26.58 7.12
N GLU A 235 -2.80 -27.91 7.22
CA GLU A 235 -1.54 -28.60 6.88
C GLU A 235 -1.15 -28.38 5.41
N ARG A 236 -2.14 -28.41 4.49
CA ARG A 236 -1.91 -28.18 3.07
C ARG A 236 -1.48 -26.74 2.79
N ILE A 237 -2.18 -25.75 3.36
CA ILE A 237 -1.89 -24.33 3.15
C ILE A 237 -0.49 -23.98 3.70
N GLU A 238 -0.11 -24.53 4.86
CA GLU A 238 1.23 -24.37 5.42
C GLU A 238 2.31 -25.01 4.52
N GLU A 239 2.07 -26.23 4.00
CA GLU A 239 3.03 -26.92 3.11
C GLU A 239 3.21 -26.21 1.76
N GLU A 240 2.11 -25.72 1.17
CA GLU A 240 2.10 -25.16 -0.19
C GLU A 240 2.47 -23.67 -0.22
N HIS A 241 2.04 -22.90 0.79
CA HIS A 241 2.16 -21.44 0.80
C HIS A 241 2.97 -20.88 1.99
N GLY A 242 3.35 -21.71 2.95
CA GLY A 242 4.09 -21.28 4.14
C GLY A 242 3.25 -20.47 5.14
N ILE A 243 1.93 -20.44 4.96
CA ILE A 243 0.99 -19.72 5.81
C ILE A 243 0.55 -20.62 6.96
N THR A 244 0.77 -20.17 8.19
CA THR A 244 0.52 -20.92 9.41
C THR A 244 -0.96 -20.87 9.82
N ARG A 245 -1.34 -21.80 10.70
CA ARG A 245 -2.67 -21.76 11.34
C ARG A 245 -2.87 -20.46 12.11
N GLU A 246 -1.87 -20.02 12.86
CA GLU A 246 -1.94 -18.82 13.67
C GLU A 246 -2.22 -17.58 12.82
N GLU A 247 -1.64 -17.47 11.63
CA GLU A 247 -1.91 -16.37 10.69
C GLU A 247 -3.35 -16.41 10.15
N ILE A 248 -3.83 -17.57 9.72
CA ILE A 248 -5.21 -17.73 9.23
C ILE A 248 -6.24 -17.46 10.34
N GLU A 249 -5.97 -17.90 11.57
CA GLU A 249 -6.83 -17.61 12.72
C GLU A 249 -6.82 -16.11 13.07
N ALA A 250 -5.67 -15.43 12.94
CA ALA A 250 -5.60 -13.99 13.12
C ALA A 250 -6.40 -13.22 12.06
N TRP A 251 -6.35 -13.64 10.79
CA TRP A 251 -7.19 -13.07 9.73
C TRP A 251 -8.67 -13.32 9.98
N ARG A 252 -9.04 -14.54 10.40
CA ARG A 252 -10.42 -14.86 10.76
C ARG A 252 -10.92 -13.97 11.90
N GLU A 253 -10.14 -13.81 12.96
CA GLU A 253 -10.48 -12.92 14.08
C GLU A 253 -10.59 -11.47 13.60
N ASN A 254 -9.70 -11.02 12.72
CA ASN A 254 -9.75 -9.68 12.13
C ASN A 254 -11.04 -9.42 11.35
N SER A 255 -11.52 -10.41 10.60
CA SER A 255 -12.75 -10.33 9.80
C SER A 255 -14.04 -10.57 10.60
N GLU A 256 -13.94 -10.92 11.90
CA GLU A 256 -15.12 -11.02 12.75
C GLU A 256 -15.82 -9.66 12.90
N PRO A 257 -17.16 -9.63 12.96
CA PRO A 257 -17.91 -8.39 13.10
C PRO A 257 -17.43 -7.54 14.28
N GLY A 258 -17.00 -6.31 13.99
CA GLY A 258 -16.54 -5.32 14.96
C GLY A 258 -15.05 -5.35 15.29
N ASN A 259 -14.27 -6.25 14.68
CA ASN A 259 -12.82 -6.32 14.88
C ASN A 259 -12.04 -5.56 13.79
N TYR A 260 -12.63 -5.33 12.62
CA TYR A 260 -12.02 -4.54 11.56
C TYR A 260 -11.99 -3.04 11.89
N ILE A 261 -10.82 -2.43 11.78
CA ILE A 261 -10.59 -0.99 11.98
C ILE A 261 -10.69 -0.29 10.63
N ASP A 262 -11.52 0.74 10.53
CA ASP A 262 -11.68 1.55 9.33
C ASP A 262 -10.53 2.58 9.19
N PRO A 263 -9.94 2.77 7.99
CA PRO A 263 -8.87 3.74 7.78
C PRO A 263 -9.26 5.21 8.06
N ASP A 264 -10.55 5.55 8.03
CA ASP A 264 -11.03 6.89 8.39
C ASP A 264 -11.15 7.11 9.90
N ASP A 265 -11.34 6.03 10.66
CA ASP A 265 -11.47 6.08 12.12
C ASP A 265 -10.09 6.06 12.80
N ASP A 266 -9.23 5.12 12.40
CA ASP A 266 -7.87 4.97 12.90
C ASP A 266 -6.98 4.36 11.81
N TYR A 267 -6.31 5.24 11.06
CA TYR A 267 -5.47 4.83 9.94
C TYR A 267 -4.23 4.02 10.36
N GLU A 268 -3.60 4.36 11.48
CA GLU A 268 -2.45 3.61 12.00
C GLU A 268 -2.89 2.24 12.51
N GLY A 269 -4.02 2.19 13.24
CA GLY A 269 -4.65 0.96 13.66
C GLY A 269 -5.05 0.08 12.49
N TYR A 270 -5.65 0.65 11.44
CA TYR A 270 -6.00 -0.03 10.20
C TYR A 270 -4.78 -0.72 9.57
N ARG A 271 -3.66 0.01 9.40
CA ARG A 271 -2.43 -0.55 8.82
C ARG A 271 -1.79 -1.64 9.67
N ALA A 272 -1.96 -1.60 10.99
CA ALA A 272 -1.40 -2.57 11.93
C ALA A 272 -2.20 -3.87 12.02
N GLN A 273 -3.33 -3.98 11.32
CA GLN A 273 -4.18 -5.15 11.32
C GLN A 273 -3.51 -6.36 10.66
N PRO A 274 -3.69 -7.60 11.18
CA PRO A 274 -3.07 -8.80 10.61
C PRO A 274 -3.26 -8.98 9.11
N VAL A 275 -4.46 -8.71 8.58
CA VAL A 275 -4.75 -8.83 7.13
C VAL A 275 -4.01 -7.79 6.29
N GLU A 276 -3.84 -6.60 6.85
CA GLU A 276 -3.22 -5.42 6.21
C GLU A 276 -1.68 -5.49 6.25
N VAL A 277 -1.12 -6.03 7.34
CA VAL A 277 0.32 -6.30 7.47
C VAL A 277 0.74 -7.39 6.49
N ASP A 278 0.02 -8.51 6.46
CA ASP A 278 0.33 -9.62 5.55
C ASP A 278 0.19 -9.23 4.06
N ALA A 279 -0.82 -8.41 3.72
CA ALA A 279 -0.96 -7.86 2.37
C ALA A 279 0.25 -7.00 1.97
N ARG A 280 0.73 -6.13 2.86
CA ARG A 280 1.92 -5.29 2.63
C ARG A 280 3.23 -6.07 2.59
N GLU A 281 3.39 -7.10 3.42
CA GLU A 281 4.55 -7.99 3.32
C GLU A 281 4.60 -8.67 1.94
N ARG A 282 3.45 -9.08 1.41
CA ARG A 282 3.38 -9.61 0.04
C ARG A 282 3.72 -8.56 -1.02
N GLU A 283 3.29 -7.30 -0.86
CA GLU A 283 3.71 -6.18 -1.73
C GLU A 283 5.24 -6.03 -1.73
N ASP A 284 5.86 -6.05 -0.56
CA ASP A 284 7.31 -5.89 -0.40
C ASP A 284 8.11 -7.02 -1.04
N GLU A 285 7.65 -8.26 -0.84
CA GLU A 285 8.22 -9.42 -1.52
C GLU A 285 8.10 -9.28 -3.04
N PHE A 286 6.93 -8.86 -3.54
CA PHE A 286 6.71 -8.65 -4.97
C PHE A 286 7.63 -7.54 -5.50
N ALA A 287 7.72 -6.42 -4.81
CA ALA A 287 8.54 -5.29 -5.21
C ALA A 287 10.03 -5.64 -5.22
N GLY A 288 10.48 -6.42 -4.23
CA GLY A 288 11.86 -6.89 -4.13
C GLY A 288 12.24 -7.90 -5.22
N ASP A 289 11.28 -8.71 -5.68
CA ASP A 289 11.49 -9.71 -6.72
C ASP A 289 11.26 -9.16 -8.14
N LEU A 290 10.42 -8.14 -8.32
CA LEU A 290 10.05 -7.62 -9.63
C LEU A 290 11.21 -6.84 -10.27
N THR A 291 11.97 -7.52 -11.13
CA THR A 291 12.98 -6.88 -11.98
C THR A 291 12.40 -6.38 -13.30
N LEU A 292 13.19 -5.62 -14.06
CA LEU A 292 12.83 -5.28 -15.43
C LEU A 292 12.58 -6.55 -16.27
N GLU A 293 13.38 -7.61 -16.12
CA GLU A 293 13.20 -8.85 -16.88
C GLU A 293 11.84 -9.50 -16.58
N ASP A 294 11.42 -9.45 -15.32
CA ASP A 294 10.13 -9.98 -14.86
C ASP A 294 8.96 -9.15 -15.39
N LEU A 295 9.04 -7.81 -15.32
CA LEU A 295 8.04 -6.93 -15.96
C LEU A 295 7.93 -7.25 -17.46
N GLN A 296 9.06 -7.39 -18.14
CA GLN A 296 9.07 -7.73 -19.56
C GLN A 296 8.49 -9.12 -19.83
N GLN A 297 8.57 -10.04 -18.88
CA GLN A 297 7.93 -11.34 -18.97
C GLN A 297 6.41 -11.21 -18.85
N TYR A 298 5.89 -10.46 -17.88
CA TYR A 298 4.46 -10.12 -17.81
C TYR A 298 3.96 -9.47 -19.11
N GLN A 299 4.73 -8.58 -19.73
CA GLN A 299 4.37 -7.99 -21.02
C GLN A 299 4.24 -9.03 -22.15
N ARG A 300 5.13 -10.04 -22.18
CA ARG A 300 5.09 -11.10 -23.19
C ARG A 300 3.89 -12.01 -22.99
N ASP A 301 3.60 -12.36 -21.74
CA ASP A 301 2.51 -13.26 -21.39
C ASP A 301 1.15 -12.58 -21.65
N ALA A 302 1.05 -11.29 -21.32
CA ALA A 302 -0.06 -10.42 -21.72
C ALA A 302 -0.18 -10.18 -23.24
N GLY A 303 0.78 -10.67 -24.05
CA GLY A 303 0.78 -10.56 -25.51
C GLY A 303 1.02 -9.14 -26.04
N ILE A 304 1.66 -8.26 -25.25
CA ILE A 304 1.94 -6.88 -25.63
C ILE A 304 3.43 -6.64 -25.96
N PRO A 305 3.77 -5.55 -26.67
CA PRO A 305 5.16 -5.18 -26.90
C PRO A 305 5.90 -4.91 -25.58
N VAL A 306 7.12 -5.46 -25.49
CA VAL A 306 8.02 -5.28 -24.37
C VAL A 306 8.58 -3.86 -24.35
N SER A 307 8.59 -3.20 -23.19
CA SER A 307 9.27 -1.91 -23.00
C SER A 307 10.76 -2.13 -22.76
N GLU A 308 11.59 -1.37 -23.48
CA GLU A 308 13.03 -1.34 -23.23
C GLU A 308 13.33 -0.37 -22.08
N GLY A 309 14.26 -0.76 -21.20
CA GLY A 309 14.83 0.16 -20.22
C GLY A 309 15.58 1.31 -20.91
N PRO A 310 15.90 2.40 -20.17
CA PRO A 310 16.56 3.59 -20.73
C PRO A 310 17.93 3.35 -21.40
#